data_AF-A0A0R2BIU5-F1
#
_entry.id   AF-A0A0R2BIU5-F1
#
_cell.length_a   1.000
_cell.length_b   1.000
_cell.length_c   1.000
_cell.angle_alpha   90.00
_cell.angle_beta   90.00
_cell.angle_gamma   90.00
#
_symmetry.space_group_name_H-M   'P 1'
#
loop_
_entity.id
_entity.type
_entity.pdbx_description
1 polymer ?
#
loop_
_entity_poly.entity_id
_entity_poly.type
_entity_poly.pdbx_seq_one_letter_code
_entity_poly.pdbx_strand_id
1 'polypeptide(L)'
;MAYLTFDDYQSLGFTKIDDKATFEAVYPSTELLLDLATDYFYNPDWQTNNLDEDYASSDKWEHIRAATFKKALAIQCEYFVDNGVTGSQELIDSNNISSVAIGRTTIQKSAGNSGTMYGTSGLSSLVAEMLIGAGFMVRAVNYR
;
A
#
# COMPACT_ATOMS: atom_id res chain seq x y z
N MET A 1 14.36 5.87 7.77
CA MET A 1 14.72 4.43 7.76
C MET A 1 13.61 3.72 7.02
N ALA A 2 13.92 2.73 6.18
CA ALA A 2 12.88 1.97 5.50
C ALA A 2 12.10 1.12 6.52
N TYR A 3 10.77 1.16 6.46
CA TYR A 3 9.88 0.36 7.33
C TYR A 3 9.94 -1.14 7.04
N LEU A 4 10.33 -1.52 5.82
CA LEU A 4 10.42 -2.92 5.38
C LEU A 4 11.63 -3.10 4.46
N THR A 5 12.52 -4.03 4.81
CA THR A 5 13.60 -4.47 3.91
C THR A 5 13.16 -5.66 3.06
N PHE A 6 13.90 -5.97 1.98
CA PHE A 6 13.62 -7.16 1.17
C PHE A 6 13.74 -8.47 1.96
N ASP A 7 14.69 -8.53 2.90
CA ASP A 7 14.87 -9.69 3.78
C ASP A 7 13.68 -9.82 4.74
N ASP A 8 13.17 -8.70 5.26
CA ASP A 8 11.95 -8.69 6.08
C ASP A 8 10.73 -9.14 5.29
N TYR A 9 10.59 -8.70 4.03
CA TYR A 9 9.51 -9.13 3.14
C TYR A 9 9.48 -10.65 2.96
N GLN A 10 10.64 -11.27 2.74
CA GLN A 10 10.74 -12.74 2.66
C GLN A 10 10.45 -13.41 4.00
N SER A 11 10.94 -12.84 5.11
CA SER A 11 10.70 -13.36 6.47
C SER A 11 9.22 -13.42 6.84
N LEU A 12 8.41 -12.51 6.28
CA LEU A 12 6.96 -12.46 6.46
C LEU A 12 6.21 -13.53 5.64
N GLY A 13 6.92 -14.29 4.80
CA GLY A 13 6.38 -15.40 4.01
C GLY A 13 5.90 -15.01 2.61
N PHE A 14 6.21 -13.80 2.15
CA PHE A 14 5.87 -13.35 0.80
C PHE A 14 6.96 -13.76 -0.20
N THR A 15 6.55 -14.36 -1.32
CA THR A 15 7.46 -14.97 -2.31
C THR A 15 7.16 -14.52 -3.74
N LYS A 16 6.38 -13.45 -3.91
CA LYS A 16 5.91 -13.05 -5.23
C LYS A 16 6.89 -12.15 -5.96
N ILE A 17 7.67 -11.37 -5.20
CA ILE A 17 8.74 -10.53 -5.71
C ILE A 17 10.06 -11.27 -5.49
N ASP A 18 10.57 -11.89 -6.55
CA ASP A 18 11.82 -12.65 -6.50
C ASP A 18 13.07 -11.77 -6.65
N ASP A 19 12.92 -10.60 -7.27
CA ASP A 19 14.03 -9.68 -7.55
C ASP A 19 14.00 -8.45 -6.64
N LYS A 20 15.12 -8.23 -5.94
CA LYS A 20 15.34 -7.07 -5.07
C LYS A 20 15.22 -5.75 -5.85
N ALA A 21 15.65 -5.69 -7.11
CA ALA A 21 15.56 -4.47 -7.92
C ALA A 21 14.09 -4.08 -8.19
N THR A 22 13.22 -5.07 -8.36
CA THR A 22 11.78 -4.83 -8.57
C THR A 22 11.12 -4.35 -7.26
N PHE A 23 11.52 -4.93 -6.13
CA PHE A 23 11.07 -4.44 -4.82
C PHE A 23 11.50 -2.98 -4.58
N GLU A 24 12.77 -2.65 -4.80
CA GLU A 24 13.31 -1.30 -4.58
C GLU A 24 12.71 -0.24 -5.51
N ALA A 25 12.27 -0.62 -6.71
CA ALA A 25 11.59 0.30 -7.63
C ALA A 25 10.19 0.69 -7.14
N VAL A 26 9.47 -0.26 -6.54
CA VAL A 26 8.07 -0.10 -6.12
C VAL A 26 7.96 0.43 -4.69
N TYR A 27 8.91 0.07 -3.84
CA TYR A 27 8.90 0.36 -2.40
C TYR A 27 8.69 1.85 -2.05
N PRO A 28 9.40 2.83 -2.66
CA PRO A 28 9.23 4.24 -2.31
C PRO A 28 7.80 4.77 -2.58
N SER A 29 7.18 4.29 -3.66
CA SER A 29 5.80 4.64 -4.01
C SER A 29 4.81 4.03 -3.00
N THR A 30 5.05 2.79 -2.59
CA THR A 30 4.25 2.09 -1.57
C THR A 30 4.34 2.76 -0.20
N GLU A 31 5.55 3.10 0.21
CA GLU A 31 5.85 3.79 1.47
C GLU A 31 5.09 5.11 1.57
N LEU A 32 5.25 5.98 0.57
CA LEU A 32 4.57 7.28 0.52
C LEU A 32 3.05 7.15 0.60
N LEU A 33 2.50 6.14 -0.08
CA LEU A 33 1.07 5.93 -0.15
C LEU A 33 0.49 5.40 1.17
N LEU A 34 1.20 4.49 1.85
CA LEU A 34 0.79 4.03 3.18
C LEU A 34 0.97 5.12 4.24
N ASP A 35 2.03 5.91 4.17
CA ASP A 35 2.23 7.05 5.07
C ASP A 35 1.10 8.08 4.91
N LEU A 36 0.70 8.39 3.67
CA LEU A 36 -0.45 9.26 3.42
C LEU A 36 -1.76 8.66 3.95
N ALA A 37 -1.97 7.36 3.81
CA ALA A 37 -3.19 6.69 4.25
C ALA A 37 -3.29 6.58 5.78
N THR A 38 -2.17 6.52 6.46
CA THR A 38 -2.08 6.37 7.92
C THR A 38 -1.84 7.69 8.66
N ASP A 39 -1.96 8.83 7.97
CA ASP A 39 -1.64 10.16 8.48
C ASP A 39 -0.24 10.21 9.15
N TYR A 40 0.75 9.54 8.53
CA TYR A 40 2.16 9.48 8.96
C TYR A 40 2.40 8.88 10.36
N PHE A 41 1.55 7.93 10.79
CA PHE A 41 1.56 7.40 12.15
C PHE A 41 2.92 6.87 12.65
N TYR A 42 3.67 6.17 11.78
CA TYR A 42 5.00 5.64 12.08
C TYR A 42 6.14 6.47 11.51
N ASN A 43 5.85 7.67 11.00
CA ASN A 43 6.87 8.48 10.33
C ASN A 43 8.01 8.83 11.29
N PRO A 44 9.27 8.41 10.99
CA PRO A 44 10.41 8.68 11.84
C PRO A 44 10.68 10.19 12.01
N ASP A 45 10.24 11.03 11.07
CA ASP A 45 10.40 12.48 11.16
C ASP A 45 9.49 13.11 12.24
N TRP A 46 8.34 12.48 12.51
CA TRP A 46 7.35 13.01 13.46
C TRP A 46 7.55 12.44 14.87
N GLN A 47 8.32 11.35 15.01
CA GLN A 47 8.70 10.71 16.28
C GLN A 47 7.54 10.39 17.23
N THR A 48 6.31 10.27 16.71
CA THR A 48 5.14 9.97 17.54
C THR A 48 5.11 8.52 17.99
N ASN A 49 5.44 7.58 17.09
CA ASN A 49 5.48 6.15 17.36
C ASN A 49 6.65 5.51 16.61
N ASN A 50 7.27 4.48 17.20
CA ASN A 50 8.36 3.75 16.57
C ASN A 50 7.87 2.35 16.15
N LEU A 51 7.94 2.06 14.85
CA LEU A 51 7.47 0.80 14.29
C LEU A 51 8.21 -0.41 14.86
N ASP A 52 9.52 -0.31 15.09
CA ASP A 52 10.31 -1.44 15.58
C ASP A 52 10.07 -1.70 17.06
N GLU A 53 9.82 -0.64 17.84
CA GLU A 53 9.42 -0.77 19.25
C GLU A 53 8.02 -1.37 19.37
N ASP A 54 7.04 -0.89 18.60
CA ASP A 54 5.69 -1.46 18.59
C ASP A 54 5.71 -2.92 18.11
N TYR A 55 6.54 -3.25 17.12
CA TYR A 55 6.69 -4.62 16.63
C TYR A 55 7.34 -5.55 17.66
N ALA A 56 8.26 -5.04 18.48
CA ALA A 56 8.87 -5.79 19.57
C ALA A 56 8.06 -5.74 20.88
N SER A 57 7.00 -4.93 20.95
CA SER A 57 6.21 -4.71 22.16
C SER A 57 5.58 -6.00 22.66
N SER A 58 5.57 -6.17 23.98
CA SER A 58 4.83 -7.22 24.66
C SER A 58 3.32 -6.98 24.70
N ASP A 59 2.87 -5.75 24.40
CA ASP A 59 1.45 -5.48 24.22
C ASP A 59 0.96 -6.08 22.90
N LYS A 60 -0.04 -6.94 23.00
CA LYS A 60 -0.64 -7.63 21.86
C LYS A 60 -1.20 -6.65 20.84
N TRP A 61 -1.78 -5.53 21.29
CA TRP A 61 -2.41 -4.58 20.37
C TRP A 61 -1.37 -3.82 19.53
N GLU A 62 -0.29 -3.34 20.17
CA GLU A 62 0.82 -2.65 19.51
C GLU A 62 1.52 -3.57 18.52
N HIS A 63 1.85 -4.79 18.95
CA HIS A 63 2.49 -5.79 18.09
C HIS A 63 1.64 -6.12 16.86
N ILE A 64 0.34 -6.40 17.04
CA ILE A 64 -0.56 -6.75 15.92
C ILE A 64 -0.69 -5.59 14.95
N ARG A 65 -0.77 -4.35 15.44
CA ARG A 65 -0.88 -3.15 14.62
C ARG A 65 0.37 -2.92 13.79
N ALA A 66 1.56 -2.98 14.39
CA ALA A 66 2.83 -2.87 13.67
C ALA A 66 3.04 -4.01 12.67
N ALA A 67 2.70 -5.25 13.05
CA ALA A 67 2.77 -6.40 12.16
C ALA A 67 1.81 -6.27 10.96
N THR A 68 0.62 -5.72 11.19
CA THR A 68 -0.36 -5.47 10.12
C THR A 68 0.14 -4.38 9.17
N PHE A 69 0.78 -3.33 9.69
CA PHE A 69 1.41 -2.30 8.87
C PHE A 69 2.52 -2.86 7.97
N LYS A 70 3.46 -3.67 8.52
CA LYS A 70 4.51 -4.33 7.72
C LYS A 70 3.92 -5.26 6.65
N LYS A 71 2.87 -6.02 6.97
CA LYS A 71 2.16 -6.86 5.98
C LYS A 71 1.44 -6.04 4.92
N ALA A 72 0.83 -4.92 5.29
CA ALA A 72 0.14 -4.03 4.36
C ALA A 72 1.11 -3.43 3.32
N LEU A 73 2.32 -3.03 3.74
CA LEU A 73 3.40 -2.62 2.84
C LEU A 73 3.75 -3.74 1.84
N ALA A 74 3.98 -4.96 2.33
CA ALA A 74 4.33 -6.10 1.48
C ALA A 74 3.26 -6.40 0.42
N ILE A 75 1.99 -6.43 0.82
CA ILE A 75 0.86 -6.72 -0.08
C ILE A 75 0.68 -5.58 -1.11
N GLN A 76 0.87 -4.33 -0.70
CA GLN A 76 0.78 -3.21 -1.64
C GLN A 76 1.91 -3.24 -2.67
N CYS A 77 3.13 -3.64 -2.28
CA CYS A 77 4.23 -3.87 -3.25
C CYS A 77 3.87 -4.96 -4.26
N GLU A 78 3.32 -6.10 -3.80
CA GLU A 78 2.87 -7.16 -4.71
C GLU A 78 1.76 -6.70 -5.65
N TYR A 79 0.86 -5.86 -5.15
CA TYR A 79 -0.21 -5.31 -5.96
C TYR A 79 0.31 -4.39 -7.08
N PHE A 80 1.33 -3.58 -6.82
CA PHE A 80 1.96 -2.78 -7.87
C PHE A 80 2.66 -3.65 -8.91
N VAL A 81 3.36 -4.70 -8.49
CA VAL A 81 4.00 -5.67 -9.40
C VAL A 81 2.97 -6.39 -10.26
N ASP A 82 1.84 -6.82 -9.69
CA ASP A 82 0.74 -7.46 -10.43
C ASP A 82 0.16 -6.57 -11.53
N ASN A 83 0.07 -5.28 -11.26
CA ASN A 83 -0.45 -4.30 -12.22
C ASN A 83 0.63 -3.78 -13.19
N GLY A 84 1.88 -4.23 -13.04
CA GLY A 84 3.00 -3.83 -13.90
C GLY A 84 3.34 -2.34 -13.81
N VAL A 85 3.05 -1.71 -12.66
CA VAL A 85 3.25 -0.28 -12.42
C VAL A 85 4.27 -0.07 -11.31
N THR A 86 5.00 1.04 -11.39
CA THR A 86 6.01 1.39 -10.37
C THR A 86 5.53 2.47 -9.40
N GLY A 87 4.38 3.07 -9.69
CA GLY A 87 3.82 4.14 -8.88
C GLY A 87 2.30 4.23 -8.90
N SER A 88 1.78 4.92 -7.90
CA SER A 88 0.34 5.14 -7.70
C SER A 88 -0.29 5.97 -8.82
N GLN A 89 0.42 6.96 -9.35
CA GLN A 89 -0.07 7.78 -10.46
C GLN A 89 -0.20 6.96 -11.75
N GLU A 90 0.78 6.10 -12.06
CA GLU A 90 0.71 5.18 -13.21
C GLU A 90 -0.44 4.17 -13.04
N LEU A 91 -0.71 3.72 -11.82
CA LEU A 91 -1.84 2.85 -11.52
C LEU A 91 -3.19 3.57 -11.73
N ILE A 92 -3.31 4.81 -11.27
CA ILE A 92 -4.51 5.63 -11.43
C ILE A 92 -4.74 5.92 -12.92
N ASP A 93 -3.69 6.26 -13.66
CA ASP A 93 -3.78 6.58 -15.08
C ASP A 93 -4.06 5.34 -15.93
N SER A 94 -3.41 4.21 -15.66
CA SER A 94 -3.65 2.93 -16.39
C SER A 94 -5.05 2.35 -16.18
N ASN A 95 -5.68 2.66 -15.04
CA ASN A 95 -7.08 2.33 -14.77
C ASN A 95 -8.08 3.38 -15.28
N ASN A 96 -7.67 4.64 -15.45
CA ASN A 96 -8.50 5.71 -16.01
C ASN A 96 -8.51 5.77 -17.55
N ILE A 97 -7.63 5.03 -18.25
CA ILE A 97 -7.70 4.89 -19.71
C ILE A 97 -8.91 4.01 -20.08
N SER A 98 -10.07 4.65 -20.17
CA SER A 98 -11.37 4.01 -20.49
C SER A 98 -11.62 3.87 -21.99
N SER A 99 -10.97 4.68 -22.83
CA SER A 99 -11.02 4.53 -24.29
C SER A 99 -9.86 5.24 -24.97
N VAL A 100 -9.25 4.58 -25.95
CA VAL A 100 -8.32 5.21 -26.90
C VAL A 100 -8.87 4.99 -28.30
N ALA A 101 -9.18 6.08 -29.00
CA ALA A 101 -9.59 6.05 -30.39
C ALA A 101 -8.39 6.41 -31.27
N ILE A 102 -7.91 5.45 -32.08
CA ILE A 102 -6.92 5.69 -33.13
C ILE A 102 -7.63 5.53 -34.47
N GLY A 103 -8.00 6.64 -35.10
CA GLY A 103 -8.71 6.64 -36.38
C GLY A 103 -10.13 6.06 -36.27
N ARG A 104 -10.43 5.01 -37.04
CA ARG A 104 -11.74 4.33 -37.06
C ARG A 104 -11.84 3.19 -36.04
N THR A 105 -10.79 2.95 -35.27
CA THR A 105 -10.71 1.85 -34.31
C THR A 105 -10.82 2.40 -32.91
N THR A 106 -11.93 2.10 -32.22
CA THR A 106 -12.12 2.38 -30.80
C THR A 106 -11.73 1.13 -30.02
N ILE A 107 -10.66 1.22 -29.22
CA ILE A 107 -10.37 0.20 -28.21
C ILE A 107 -11.02 0.69 -26.92
N GLN A 108 -12.15 0.07 -26.56
CA GLN A 108 -12.83 0.31 -25.30
C GLN A 108 -12.40 -0.77 -24.32
N LYS A 109 -11.74 -0.39 -23.22
CA LYS A 109 -11.57 -1.28 -22.07
C LYS A 109 -12.95 -1.42 -21.45
N SER A 110 -13.62 -2.56 -21.66
CA SER A 110 -14.83 -2.88 -20.91
C SER A 110 -14.46 -2.82 -19.43
N ALA A 111 -15.15 -1.98 -18.66
CA ALA A 111 -14.94 -1.77 -17.23
C ALA A 111 -15.38 -3.02 -16.42
N GLY A 112 -14.75 -4.17 -16.70
CA GLY A 112 -15.05 -5.45 -16.07
C GLY A 112 -14.34 -5.67 -14.74
N ASN A 113 -13.27 -4.92 -14.45
CA ASN A 113 -12.45 -5.12 -13.24
C ASN A 113 -12.12 -3.81 -12.50
N SER A 114 -13.06 -2.87 -12.40
CA SER A 114 -12.92 -1.66 -11.56
C SER A 114 -12.98 -1.94 -10.04
N GLY A 115 -12.65 -3.14 -9.59
CA GLY A 115 -13.04 -3.66 -8.27
C GLY A 115 -11.91 -3.91 -7.27
N THR A 116 -10.66 -3.52 -7.52
CA THR A 116 -9.54 -3.85 -6.61
C THR A 116 -8.86 -2.65 -5.96
N MET A 117 -9.18 -1.42 -6.34
CA MET A 117 -8.63 -0.20 -5.72
C MET A 117 -9.63 0.44 -4.74
N TYR A 118 -9.10 0.95 -3.64
CA TYR A 118 -9.85 1.75 -2.68
C TYR A 118 -10.00 3.20 -3.18
N GLY A 119 -11.16 3.49 -3.77
CA GLY A 119 -11.46 4.82 -4.32
C GLY A 119 -10.43 5.29 -5.35
N THR A 120 -10.04 6.57 -5.28
CA THR A 120 -9.02 7.18 -6.18
C THR A 120 -7.62 7.19 -5.56
N SER A 121 -7.41 6.51 -4.43
CA SER A 121 -6.16 6.62 -3.65
C SER A 121 -5.01 5.76 -4.19
N GLY A 122 -5.29 4.80 -5.07
CA GLY A 122 -4.29 3.84 -5.56
C GLY A 122 -3.93 2.72 -4.57
N LEU A 123 -4.54 2.69 -3.39
CA LEU A 123 -4.47 1.56 -2.45
C LEU A 123 -5.22 0.34 -2.99
N SER A 124 -4.69 -0.86 -2.77
CA SER A 124 -5.48 -2.08 -2.88
C SER A 124 -6.60 -2.08 -1.83
N SER A 125 -7.80 -2.54 -2.20
CA SER A 125 -8.95 -2.63 -1.29
C SER A 125 -8.64 -3.48 -0.04
N LEU A 126 -7.86 -4.55 -0.21
CA LEU A 126 -7.46 -5.42 0.89
C LEU A 126 -6.50 -4.70 1.86
N VAL A 127 -5.59 -3.88 1.34
CA VAL A 127 -4.67 -3.08 2.15
C VAL A 127 -5.44 -2.03 2.95
N ALA A 128 -6.42 -1.36 2.33
CA ALA A 128 -7.30 -0.41 3.03
C ALA A 128 -8.10 -1.08 4.16
N GLU A 129 -8.68 -2.26 3.93
CA GLU A 129 -9.40 -3.01 4.96
C GLU A 129 -8.50 -3.43 6.13
N MET A 130 -7.27 -3.85 5.85
CA MET A 130 -6.27 -4.17 6.89
C MET A 130 -5.91 -2.94 7.73
N LEU A 131 -5.71 -1.78 7.10
CA LEU A 131 -5.38 -0.54 7.80
C LEU A 131 -6.55 0.00 8.62
N ILE A 132 -7.79 -0.14 8.14
CA ILE A 132 -9.00 0.18 8.91
C ILE A 132 -9.12 -0.74 10.12
N GLY A 133 -8.92 -2.05 9.94
CA GLY A 133 -8.99 -3.03 11.03
C GLY A 133 -7.93 -2.81 12.12
N ALA A 134 -6.74 -2.32 11.74
CA ALA A 134 -5.68 -1.95 12.67
C ALA A 134 -5.87 -0.55 13.30
N GLY A 135 -6.90 0.20 12.90
CA GLY A 135 -7.25 1.50 13.46
C GLY A 135 -6.52 2.70 12.87
N PHE A 136 -5.75 2.54 11.78
CA PHE A 136 -4.99 3.65 11.19
C PHE A 136 -5.85 4.66 10.43
N MET A 137 -6.94 4.19 9.80
CA MET A 137 -7.80 5.04 8.95
C MET A 137 -9.06 5.55 9.67
N VAL A 138 -9.17 5.32 10.99
CA VAL A 138 -10.32 5.78 11.78
C VAL A 138 -10.11 7.24 12.14
N ARG A 139 -10.72 8.15 11.37
CA ARG A 139 -10.77 9.56 11.74
C ARG A 139 -11.74 9.73 12.91
N ALA A 140 -11.24 10.18 14.05
CA ALA A 140 -12.10 10.56 15.17
C ALA A 140 -13.09 11.65 14.71
N VAL A 141 -14.39 11.39 14.89
CA VAL A 141 -15.42 12.42 14.69
C VAL A 141 -15.25 13.46 15.79
N ASN A 142 -14.84 14.67 15.40
CA ASN A 142 -14.68 15.78 16.33
C ASN A 142 -16.09 16.30 16.67
N TYR A 143 -16.64 15.87 17.81
CA TYR A 143 -17.87 16.45 18.35
C TYR A 143 -17.51 17.79 19.01
N ARG A 144 -17.61 18.88 18.25
CA ARG A 144 -17.54 20.26 18.74
C ARG A 144 -18.87 20.95 18.53
#